data_AF-A0A1L9PZ84-F1
#
_entry.id   AF-A0A1L9PZ84-F1
#
_cell.length_a   1.000
_cell.length_b   1.000
_cell.length_c   1.000
_cell.angle_alpha   90.00
_cell.angle_beta   90.00
_cell.angle_gamma   90.00
#
_symmetry.space_group_name_H-M   'P 1'
#
loop_
_entity.id
_entity.type
_entity.pdbx_description
1 polymer ?
#
loop_
_entity_poly.entity_id
_entity_poly.type
_entity_poly.pdbx_seq_one_letter_code
_entity_poly.pdbx_strand_id
1 'polypeptide(L)'
;MVHPASTCCKTNPSGGCVCAAQAKCSCGKESALHCTCNKSTTENTIQGARCSCRARPAGQCTCERATSENHPVTGEACPCGKRPEASCTCEKASAIDSALETDFTTRT
;
A
#
# COMPACT_ATOMS: atom_id res chain seq x y z
N MET A 1 9.50 -17.53 -9.55
CA MET A 1 9.19 -16.21 -10.16
C MET A 1 8.55 -15.35 -9.10
N VAL A 2 9.32 -14.41 -8.54
CA VAL A 2 8.81 -13.47 -7.53
C VAL A 2 7.78 -12.61 -8.25
N HIS A 3 6.49 -12.77 -7.92
CA HIS A 3 5.43 -11.94 -8.50
C HIS A 3 5.80 -10.47 -8.26
N PRO A 4 6.08 -9.67 -9.31
CA PRO A 4 6.40 -8.27 -9.14
C PRO A 4 5.15 -7.58 -8.57
N ALA A 5 5.21 -7.24 -7.30
CA ALA A 5 4.23 -6.46 -6.55
C ALA A 5 2.76 -6.96 -6.67
N SER A 6 2.38 -7.96 -5.85
CA SER A 6 0.97 -8.26 -5.53
C SER A 6 0.20 -7.05 -4.93
N THR A 7 0.91 -6.01 -4.53
CA THR A 7 0.37 -4.71 -4.11
C THR A 7 0.00 -3.79 -5.27
N CYS A 8 0.49 -4.05 -6.49
CA CYS A 8 0.21 -3.19 -7.62
C CYS A 8 -1.07 -3.59 -8.35
N CYS A 9 -2.01 -2.67 -8.41
CA CYS A 9 -3.31 -2.87 -9.03
C CYS A 9 -3.30 -2.94 -10.56
N LYS A 10 -2.39 -2.17 -11.16
CA LYS A 10 -2.20 -2.10 -12.61
C LYS A 10 -0.79 -1.61 -12.87
N THR A 11 -0.05 -2.37 -13.66
CA THR A 11 1.31 -2.02 -14.06
C THR A 11 1.27 -1.22 -15.36
N ASN A 12 2.09 -0.18 -15.46
CA ASN A 12 2.27 0.58 -16.69
C ASN A 12 3.21 -0.21 -17.65
N PRO A 13 3.32 0.19 -18.93
CA PRO A 13 4.21 -0.48 -19.89
C PRO A 13 5.69 -0.47 -19.48
N SER A 14 6.09 0.47 -18.62
CA SER A 14 7.44 0.61 -18.07
C SER A 14 7.68 -0.20 -16.79
N GLY A 15 6.73 -1.04 -16.37
CA GLY A 15 6.86 -1.90 -15.19
C GLY A 15 6.54 -1.23 -13.84
N GLY A 16 6.15 0.06 -13.83
CA GLY A 16 5.78 0.80 -12.63
C GLY A 16 4.30 0.69 -12.26
N CYS A 17 3.96 0.95 -11.00
CA CYS A 17 2.57 0.88 -10.58
C CYS A 17 1.76 2.14 -10.92
N VAL A 18 0.69 1.99 -11.70
CA VAL A 18 -0.13 3.10 -12.21
C VAL A 18 -0.71 3.94 -11.07
N CYS A 19 -1.25 3.30 -10.04
CA CYS A 19 -1.83 4.01 -8.88
C CYS A 19 -0.76 4.66 -7.98
N ALA A 20 0.47 4.15 -7.95
CA ALA A 20 1.58 4.82 -7.25
C ALA A 20 2.06 6.04 -8.03
N ALA A 21 2.15 5.94 -9.36
CA ALA A 21 2.56 7.05 -10.23
C ALA A 21 1.58 8.22 -10.20
N GLN A 22 0.28 7.95 -10.02
CA GLN A 22 -0.75 8.99 -9.86
C GLN A 22 -0.77 9.62 -8.47
N ALA A 23 -0.31 8.90 -7.44
CA ALA A 23 -0.43 9.37 -6.07
C ALA A 23 0.45 10.59 -5.82
N LYS A 24 -0.17 11.66 -5.30
CA LYS A 24 0.49 12.92 -4.96
C LYS A 24 0.49 13.17 -3.46
N CYS A 25 1.39 14.03 -3.02
CA CYS A 25 1.39 14.62 -1.69
C CYS A 25 0.07 15.34 -1.40
N SER A 26 -0.30 15.59 -0.14
CA SER A 26 -1.55 16.31 0.15
C SER A 26 -1.55 17.74 -0.41
N CYS A 27 -0.36 18.30 -0.65
CA CYS A 27 -0.18 19.60 -1.29
C CYS A 27 -0.40 19.56 -2.81
N GLY A 28 -0.52 18.38 -3.42
CA GLY A 28 -0.78 18.18 -4.86
C GLY A 28 0.37 18.51 -5.82
N LYS A 29 1.50 19.01 -5.30
CA LYS A 29 2.63 19.47 -6.13
C LYS A 29 3.57 18.35 -6.53
N GLU A 30 3.82 17.43 -5.62
CA GLU A 30 4.86 16.40 -5.76
C GLU A 30 4.27 15.00 -5.70
N SER A 31 5.01 14.03 -6.22
CA SER A 31 4.70 12.62 -6.08
C SER A 31 4.76 12.21 -4.62
N ALA A 32 3.81 11.36 -4.21
CA ALA A 32 3.81 10.79 -2.87
C ALA A 32 5.16 10.10 -2.55
N LEU A 33 5.59 10.14 -1.29
CA LEU A 33 6.92 9.73 -0.79
C LEU A 33 8.11 10.64 -1.15
N HIS A 34 7.89 11.65 -2.00
CA HIS A 34 8.90 12.64 -2.37
C HIS A 34 8.42 14.08 -2.11
N CYS A 35 7.61 14.26 -1.07
CA CYS A 35 7.06 15.54 -0.70
C CYS A 35 8.14 16.44 -0.08
N THR A 36 8.17 17.73 -0.43
CA THR A 36 8.95 18.78 0.24
C THR A 36 8.06 19.81 0.94
N CYS A 37 6.74 19.59 0.93
CA CYS A 37 5.76 20.44 1.61
C CYS A 37 5.77 20.26 3.14
N ASN A 38 4.96 21.04 3.84
CA ASN A 38 4.91 21.07 5.32
C ASN A 38 4.63 19.69 5.96
N LYS A 39 3.90 18.81 5.28
CA LYS A 39 3.59 17.45 5.76
C LYS A 39 4.59 16.38 5.32
N SER A 40 5.69 16.76 4.66
CA SER A 40 6.70 15.84 4.12
C SER A 40 7.21 14.84 5.15
N THR A 41 7.52 15.28 6.37
CA THR A 41 8.01 14.41 7.46
C THR A 41 7.06 13.26 7.76
N THR A 42 5.74 13.45 7.63
CA THR A 42 4.75 12.39 7.86
C THR A 42 4.44 11.63 6.56
N GLU A 43 4.31 12.35 5.45
CA GLU A 43 3.86 11.80 4.16
C GLU A 43 4.92 10.98 3.43
N ASN A 44 6.20 11.24 3.71
CA ASN A 44 7.32 10.47 3.18
C ASN A 44 7.66 9.27 4.06
N THR A 45 7.01 9.11 5.22
CA THR A 45 7.18 7.87 5.99
C THR A 45 6.41 6.75 5.32
N ILE A 46 7.03 5.57 5.33
CA ILE A 46 6.36 4.34 4.92
C ILE A 46 5.57 3.70 6.07
N GLN A 47 5.67 4.25 7.29
CA GLN A 47 5.07 3.69 8.49
C GLN A 47 3.52 3.65 8.47
N GLY A 48 2.93 2.59 9.02
CA GLY A 48 1.51 2.35 9.16
C GLY A 48 0.82 1.64 8.00
N ALA A 49 -0.51 1.53 8.08
CA ALA A 49 -1.33 1.02 7.00
C ALA A 49 -1.39 2.02 5.84
N ARG A 50 -1.24 1.51 4.62
CA ARG A 50 -1.12 2.34 3.41
C ARG A 50 -2.21 2.01 2.39
N CYS A 51 -2.46 2.89 1.44
CA CYS A 51 -3.30 2.59 0.27
C CYS A 51 -2.79 1.34 -0.47
N SER A 52 -3.60 0.77 -1.37
CA SER A 52 -3.18 -0.39 -2.16
C SER A 52 -1.85 -0.14 -2.88
N CYS A 53 -1.68 1.07 -3.41
CA CYS A 53 -0.45 1.50 -4.09
C CYS A 53 0.76 1.72 -3.18
N ARG A 54 0.58 1.61 -1.85
CA ARG A 54 1.59 1.86 -0.80
C ARG A 54 2.24 3.25 -0.87
N ALA A 55 1.75 4.18 -1.68
CA ALA A 55 2.35 5.51 -1.81
C ALA A 55 1.88 6.47 -0.70
N ARG A 56 0.63 6.30 -0.24
CA ARG A 56 -0.02 7.17 0.75
C ARG A 56 -0.57 6.38 1.95
N PRO A 57 -0.75 7.00 3.12
CA PRO A 57 -1.47 6.39 4.24
C PRO A 57 -2.89 5.97 3.84
N ALA A 58 -3.37 4.84 4.39
CA ALA A 58 -4.75 4.39 4.19
C ALA A 58 -5.74 5.48 4.66
N GLY A 59 -6.81 5.72 3.90
CA GLY A 59 -7.73 6.83 4.17
C GLY A 59 -7.31 8.18 3.58
N GLN A 60 -6.08 8.30 3.05
CA GLN A 60 -5.52 9.53 2.49
C GLN A 60 -4.89 9.31 1.11
N CYS A 61 -5.44 8.37 0.37
CA CYS A 61 -5.07 8.08 -1.01
C CYS A 61 -5.43 9.28 -1.89
N THR A 62 -4.59 9.54 -2.88
CA THR A 62 -4.75 10.66 -3.84
C THR A 62 -4.69 10.18 -5.29
N CYS A 63 -4.69 8.85 -5.52
CA CYS A 63 -4.77 8.23 -6.84
C CYS A 63 -6.24 8.02 -7.26
N GLU A 64 -6.48 7.48 -8.47
CA GLU A 64 -7.83 7.18 -8.96
C GLU A 64 -8.70 6.34 -8.02
N ARG A 65 -8.10 5.54 -7.14
CA ARG A 65 -8.81 4.70 -6.15
C ARG A 65 -9.13 5.41 -4.85
N ALA A 66 -8.74 6.68 -4.71
CA ALA A 66 -8.98 7.47 -3.51
C ALA A 66 -10.45 7.51 -3.12
N THR A 67 -11.34 7.56 -4.11
CA THR A 67 -12.79 7.51 -3.89
C THR A 67 -13.15 6.25 -3.12
N SER A 68 -12.75 5.06 -3.55
CA SER A 68 -13.08 3.81 -2.86
C SER A 68 -12.25 3.54 -1.60
N GLU A 69 -10.96 3.87 -1.61
CA GLU A 69 -10.02 3.52 -0.52
C GLU A 69 -10.02 4.50 0.65
N ASN A 70 -10.55 5.72 0.47
CA ASN A 70 -10.68 6.67 1.57
C ASN A 70 -11.98 6.51 2.36
N HIS A 71 -12.89 5.67 1.89
CA HIS A 71 -14.09 5.33 2.64
C HIS A 71 -13.76 4.40 3.82
N PRO A 72 -14.59 4.43 4.89
CA PRO A 72 -14.49 3.46 5.96
C PRO A 72 -14.62 2.04 5.43
N VAL A 73 -13.84 1.13 6.02
CA VAL A 73 -13.91 -0.30 5.70
C VAL A 73 -15.28 -0.83 6.10
N THR A 74 -15.93 -1.55 5.19
CA THR A 74 -17.17 -2.28 5.45
C THR A 74 -16.85 -3.78 5.52
N GLY A 75 -17.39 -4.49 6.51
CA GLY A 75 -17.12 -5.92 6.73
C GLY A 75 -15.85 -6.19 7.55
N GLU A 76 -15.21 -7.34 7.33
CA GLU A 76 -14.02 -7.77 8.07
C GLU A 76 -12.78 -6.94 7.68
N ALA A 77 -12.23 -6.24 8.67
CA ALA A 77 -11.05 -5.42 8.51
C ALA A 77 -9.76 -6.17 8.90
N CYS A 78 -8.63 -5.75 8.34
CA CYS A 78 -7.30 -6.14 8.81
C CYS A 78 -7.18 -5.95 10.34
N PRO A 79 -6.20 -6.60 11.00
CA PRO A 79 -5.85 -6.31 12.40
C PRO A 79 -5.57 -4.83 12.68
N CYS A 80 -5.16 -4.08 11.63
CA CYS A 80 -4.96 -2.63 11.68
C CYS A 80 -6.25 -1.79 11.65
N GLY A 81 -7.39 -2.36 11.30
CA GLY A 81 -8.68 -1.69 11.12
C GLY A 81 -8.75 -0.67 9.97
N LYS A 82 -7.71 -0.54 9.14
CA LYS A 82 -7.61 0.50 8.10
C LYS A 82 -7.94 0.05 6.68
N ARG A 83 -8.02 -1.26 6.43
CA ARG A 83 -8.38 -1.86 5.13
C ARG A 83 -9.15 -3.17 5.36
N PRO A 84 -9.90 -3.66 4.35
CA PRO A 84 -10.49 -5.00 4.43
C PRO A 84 -9.41 -6.08 4.59
N GLU A 85 -9.74 -7.18 5.26
CA GLU A 85 -8.81 -8.28 5.56
C GLU A 85 -8.12 -8.80 4.29
N ALA A 86 -8.89 -9.08 3.24
CA ALA A 86 -8.42 -9.56 1.94
C ALA A 86 -7.48 -8.58 1.20
N SER A 87 -7.36 -7.34 1.67
CA SER A 87 -6.45 -6.34 1.12
C SER A 87 -5.65 -5.67 2.25
N CYS A 88 -5.19 -6.47 3.20
CA CYS A 88 -4.37 -5.98 4.30
C CYS A 88 -3.06 -5.33 3.81
N THR A 89 -2.78 -4.11 4.26
CA THR A 89 -1.53 -3.38 3.95
C THR A 89 -0.90 -2.74 5.18
N CYS A 90 -1.20 -3.22 6.39
CA CYS A 90 -0.32 -2.89 7.50
C CYS A 90 1.07 -3.48 7.24
N GLU A 91 2.11 -2.70 7.47
CA GLU A 91 3.52 -3.12 7.26
C GLU A 91 3.92 -4.30 8.13
N LYS A 92 3.26 -4.46 9.29
CA LYS A 92 3.25 -5.67 10.09
C LYS A 92 1.85 -6.25 10.07
N ALA A 93 1.46 -6.91 8.99
CA ALA A 93 0.81 -8.19 9.24
C ALA A 93 1.93 -9.02 9.85
N SER A 94 1.99 -9.12 11.19
CA SER A 94 2.91 -10.04 11.88
C SER A 94 2.96 -11.30 11.07
N ALA A 95 4.17 -11.72 10.64
CA ALA A 95 4.40 -12.88 9.80
C ALA A 95 3.26 -13.87 9.99
N ILE A 96 2.29 -13.82 9.06
CA ILE A 96 1.25 -14.83 9.06
C ILE A 96 2.08 -16.02 8.62
N ASP A 97 2.50 -16.81 9.59
CA ASP A 97 2.96 -18.18 9.38
C ASP A 97 1.73 -18.89 8.82
N SER A 98 1.45 -18.61 7.54
CA SER A 98 0.44 -19.31 6.79
C SER A 98 0.98 -20.71 6.79
N ALA A 99 0.30 -21.64 7.44
CA ALA A 99 0.62 -23.07 7.44
C ALA A 99 0.65 -23.70 6.01
N LEU A 100 0.47 -22.87 4.97
CA LEU A 100 0.54 -23.15 3.54
C LEU A 100 1.87 -22.68 2.90
N GLU A 101 2.72 -21.94 3.61
CA GLU A 101 4.04 -21.52 3.13
C GLU A 101 4.99 -22.71 3.30
N THR A 102 5.33 -23.38 2.19
CA THR A 102 6.35 -24.44 2.21
C THR A 102 7.72 -23.82 2.02
N ASP A 103 8.59 -23.91 3.05
CA ASP A 103 9.98 -23.51 2.94
C ASP A 103 10.80 -24.55 2.16
N PHE A 104 11.28 -24.15 0.97
CA PHE A 104 12.11 -25.00 0.11
C PHE A 104 13.62 -24.79 0.33
N THR A 105 14.04 -23.99 1.31
CA THR A 105 15.46 -23.64 1.51
C THR A 105 16.23 -24.66 2.36
N THR A 106 15.54 -25.66 2.89
CA THR A 106 16.12 -26.70 3.76
C THR A 106 16.62 -27.95 3.04
N ARG A 107 16.66 -27.98 1.70
CA ARG A 107 17.28 -29.10 0.95
C ARG A 107 18.78 -28.89 0.78
N THR A 108 19.54 -29.42 1.74
CA THR A 108 20.94 -29.85 1.57
C THR A 108 20.99 -31.30 1.12
#